data_AF-A0A535WU95-F1
#
_entry.id   AF-A0A535WU95-F1
#
_cell.length_a   1.000
_cell.length_b   1.000
_cell.length_c   1.000
_cell.angle_alpha   90.00
_cell.angle_beta   90.00
_cell.angle_gamma   90.00
#
_symmetry.space_group_name_H-M   'P 1'
#
loop_
_entity.id
_entity.type
_entity.pdbx_description
1 polymer ?
#
loop_
_entity_poly.entity_id
_entity_poly.type
_entity_poly.pdbx_seq_one_letter_code
_entity_poly.pdbx_strand_id
1 'polypeptide(L)'
;MPTKKKPALFDLNVEKILDHWGVPEAIREVIANALDEQALSGTAEPRIVKRRDGWHVTDFGRGLHYQHLTQNENPEKRRKSELVVGKFGVGLKDALATFYRRGIEVKIRTPQADITLQRAAKSNFADVKTLHAAISAPSEPKRQGTDFILRALPDADMTAARDYFLR
;
A
#
# COMPACT_ATOMS: atom_id res chain seq x y z
N MET A 1 3.24 30.17 -13.33
CA MET A 1 2.91 29.21 -12.26
C MET A 1 3.10 27.81 -12.82
N PRO A 2 3.85 26.90 -12.17
CA PRO A 2 3.95 25.53 -12.68
C PRO A 2 2.58 24.87 -12.51
N THR A 3 1.94 24.54 -13.63
CA THR A 3 0.68 23.79 -13.65
C THR A 3 0.91 22.48 -12.89
N LYS A 4 0.21 22.26 -11.76
CA LYS A 4 0.22 20.96 -11.09
C LYS A 4 -0.20 19.91 -12.11
N LYS A 5 0.74 19.06 -12.53
CA LYS A 5 0.50 17.98 -13.50
C LYS A 5 -0.58 17.08 -12.90
N LYS A 6 -1.64 16.79 -13.67
CA LYS A 6 -2.70 15.87 -13.20
C LYS A 6 -2.07 14.50 -12.87
N PRO A 7 -2.53 13.83 -11.80
CA PRO A 7 -2.01 12.52 -11.43
C PRO A 7 -2.30 11.51 -12.55
N ALA A 8 -1.34 10.62 -12.80
CA ALA A 8 -1.56 9.46 -13.65
C ALA A 8 -2.45 8.47 -12.90
N LEU A 9 -3.44 7.89 -13.56
CA LEU A 9 -4.38 6.96 -12.94
C LEU A 9 -4.06 5.54 -13.35
N PHE A 10 -3.87 4.68 -12.36
CA PHE A 10 -3.60 3.27 -12.55
C PHE A 10 -4.77 2.46 -12.00
N ASP A 11 -5.51 1.77 -12.87
CA ASP A 11 -6.64 0.93 -12.49
C ASP A 11 -6.14 -0.27 -11.66
N LEU A 12 -6.65 -0.41 -10.44
CA LEU A 12 -6.29 -1.55 -9.59
C LEU A 12 -6.93 -2.86 -10.07
N ASN A 13 -7.91 -2.79 -10.99
CA ASN A 13 -8.69 -3.89 -11.54
C ASN A 13 -9.27 -4.81 -10.45
N VAL A 14 -9.86 -4.20 -9.42
CA VAL A 14 -10.50 -4.91 -8.31
C VAL A 14 -11.94 -5.20 -8.73
N GLU A 15 -12.16 -6.32 -9.41
CA GLU A 15 -13.48 -6.73 -9.94
C GLU A 15 -14.38 -7.33 -8.86
N LYS A 16 -13.81 -8.13 -7.96
CA LYS A 16 -14.43 -8.59 -6.71
C LYS A 16 -13.41 -8.41 -5.60
N ILE A 17 -13.72 -7.52 -4.65
CA ILE A 17 -12.98 -7.45 -3.39
C ILE A 17 -13.20 -8.79 -2.69
N LEU A 18 -12.17 -9.37 -2.09
CA LEU A 18 -12.39 -10.46 -1.14
C LEU A 18 -13.27 -9.92 -0.01
N ASP A 19 -14.56 -10.19 -0.06
CA ASP A 19 -15.56 -9.65 0.90
C ASP A 19 -15.31 -10.10 2.34
N HIS A 20 -14.39 -11.04 2.53
CA HIS A 20 -13.97 -11.56 3.83
C HIS A 20 -12.84 -10.74 4.50
N TRP A 21 -12.18 -9.80 3.83
CA TRP A 21 -11.15 -8.98 4.47
C TRP A 21 -11.73 -7.84 5.30
N GLY A 22 -11.35 -7.82 6.58
CA GLY A 22 -11.52 -6.69 7.49
C GLY A 22 -10.36 -5.71 7.41
N VAL A 23 -10.46 -4.65 8.22
CA VAL A 23 -9.41 -3.64 8.34
C VAL A 23 -8.11 -4.24 8.89
N PRO A 24 -8.13 -5.11 9.93
CA PRO A 24 -6.90 -5.73 10.45
C PRO A 24 -6.13 -6.52 9.40
N GLU A 25 -6.80 -7.30 8.54
CA GLU A 25 -6.16 -8.07 7.47
C GLU A 25 -5.48 -7.17 6.45
N ALA A 26 -6.12 -6.05 6.10
CA ALA A 26 -5.55 -5.06 5.19
C ALA A 26 -4.30 -4.38 5.78
N ILE A 27 -4.31 -4.04 7.08
CA ILE A 27 -3.13 -3.48 7.76
C ILE A 27 -2.03 -4.53 7.85
N ARG A 28 -2.38 -5.78 8.18
CA ARG A 28 -1.44 -6.90 8.27
C ARG A 28 -0.66 -7.04 6.98
N GLU A 29 -1.33 -6.92 5.83
CA GLU A 29 -0.67 -6.96 4.52
C GLU A 29 0.31 -5.79 4.30
N VAL A 30 -0.02 -4.57 4.75
CA VAL A 30 0.90 -3.43 4.68
C VAL A 30 2.13 -3.66 5.55
N ILE A 31 1.94 -4.15 6.78
CA ILE A 31 3.03 -4.46 7.72
C ILE A 31 3.90 -5.60 7.17
N ALA A 32 3.28 -6.67 6.67
CA ALA A 32 3.97 -7.80 6.05
C ALA A 32 4.84 -7.34 4.88
N ASN A 33 4.34 -6.48 3.99
CA ASN A 33 5.13 -5.97 2.88
C ASN A 33 6.33 -5.12 3.33
N ALA A 34 6.20 -4.35 4.42
CA ALA A 34 7.31 -3.60 4.99
C ALA A 34 8.37 -4.53 5.62
N LEU A 35 7.94 -5.58 6.33
CA LEU A 35 8.84 -6.60 6.90
C LEU A 35 9.53 -7.42 5.81
N ASP A 36 8.83 -7.78 4.74
CA ASP A 36 9.40 -8.46 3.58
C ASP A 36 10.50 -7.60 2.95
N GLU A 37 10.26 -6.31 2.79
CA GLU A 37 11.26 -5.41 2.22
C GLU A 37 12.49 -5.30 3.14
N GLN A 38 12.31 -5.23 4.46
CA GLN A 38 13.42 -5.32 5.42
C GLN A 38 14.23 -6.62 5.23
N ALA A 39 13.57 -7.78 5.20
CA ALA A 39 14.21 -9.07 5.06
C ALA A 39 14.94 -9.23 3.70
N LEU A 40 14.39 -8.68 2.63
CA LEU A 40 14.96 -8.75 1.29
C LEU A 40 16.13 -7.79 1.07
N SER A 41 16.09 -6.61 1.68
CA SER A 41 17.07 -5.53 1.47
C SER A 41 18.09 -5.38 2.60
N GLY A 42 17.89 -6.08 3.73
CA GLY A 42 18.76 -5.97 4.91
C GLY A 42 18.67 -4.59 5.58
N THR A 43 17.54 -3.89 5.44
CA THR A 43 17.33 -2.55 6.01
C THR A 43 16.84 -2.65 7.46
N ALA A 44 16.72 -1.50 8.13
CA ALA A 44 16.23 -1.43 9.50
C ALA A 44 14.76 -1.88 9.61
N GLU A 45 14.35 -2.34 10.80
CA GLU A 45 12.96 -2.74 11.06
C GLU A 45 11.96 -1.62 10.72
N PRO A 46 10.79 -1.97 10.14
CA PRO A 46 9.76 -0.98 9.84
C PRO A 46 9.29 -0.25 11.09
N ARG A 47 9.12 1.07 10.97
CA ARG A 47 8.58 1.89 12.04
C ARG A 47 7.07 2.02 11.90
N ILE A 48 6.33 1.61 12.93
CA ILE A 48 4.88 1.74 12.99
C ILE A 48 4.48 2.73 14.09
N VAL A 49 4.05 3.94 13.72
CA VAL A 49 3.76 5.02 14.68
C VAL A 49 2.48 5.77 14.35
N LYS A 50 1.72 6.17 15.38
CA LYS A 50 0.60 7.08 15.22
C LYS A 50 1.09 8.52 15.27
N ARG A 51 0.65 9.34 14.30
CA ARG A 51 0.91 10.78 14.23
C ARG A 51 -0.41 11.54 14.15
N ARG A 52 -0.32 12.86 14.10
CA ARG A 52 -1.50 13.76 14.00
C ARG A 52 -2.36 13.45 12.77
N ASP A 53 -1.75 13.06 11.65
CA ASP A 53 -2.43 12.82 10.39
C ASP A 53 -2.80 11.35 10.14
N GLY A 54 -2.50 10.44 11.06
CA GLY A 54 -2.90 9.04 10.97
C GLY A 54 -1.84 8.05 11.46
N TRP A 55 -2.06 6.79 11.17
CA TRP A 55 -1.07 5.74 11.40
C TRP A 55 -0.08 5.68 10.25
N HIS A 56 1.21 5.58 10.59
CA HIS A 56 2.30 5.44 9.65
C HIS A 56 2.91 4.05 9.76
N VAL A 57 3.04 3.35 8.63
CA VAL A 57 3.89 2.16 8.47
C VAL A 57 5.01 2.55 7.53
N THR A 58 6.23 2.73 8.07
CA THR A 58 7.38 3.18 7.29
C THR A 58 8.43 2.07 7.18
N ASP A 59 8.74 1.61 5.96
CA ASP A 59 9.94 0.80 5.68
C ASP A 59 11.12 1.69 5.25
N PHE A 60 12.32 1.12 5.20
CA PHE A 60 13.55 1.81 4.80
C PHE A 60 14.20 1.20 3.55
N GLY A 61 13.40 0.48 2.76
CA GLY A 61 13.86 -0.28 1.60
C GLY A 61 13.99 0.53 0.31
N ARG A 62 13.82 -0.18 -0.81
CA ARG A 62 13.97 0.35 -2.17
C ARG A 62 12.84 1.32 -2.57
N GLY A 63 11.72 1.27 -1.85
CA GLY A 63 10.52 2.08 -2.11
C GLY A 63 9.54 1.41 -3.08
N LEU A 64 8.25 1.56 -2.79
CA LEU A 64 7.18 1.01 -3.61
C LEU A 64 7.10 1.72 -4.97
N HIS A 65 7.15 0.94 -6.05
CA HIS A 65 6.81 1.39 -7.40
C HIS A 65 5.34 1.10 -7.69
N TYR A 66 4.67 1.95 -8.47
CA TYR A 66 3.26 1.72 -8.82
C TYR A 66 3.05 0.42 -9.60
N GLN A 67 4.07 -0.07 -10.33
CA GLN A 67 4.02 -1.38 -10.99
C GLN A 67 3.89 -2.53 -9.99
N HIS A 68 4.30 -2.36 -8.73
CA HIS A 68 4.09 -3.35 -7.66
C HIS A 68 2.62 -3.43 -7.23
N LEU A 69 1.79 -2.49 -7.67
CA LEU A 69 0.33 -2.60 -7.56
C LEU A 69 -0.27 -3.44 -8.69
N THR A 70 0.50 -4.05 -9.60
CA THR A 70 -0.02 -5.03 -10.57
C THR A 70 -0.19 -6.40 -9.93
N GLN A 71 -1.15 -7.19 -10.43
CA GLN A 71 -1.39 -8.54 -9.92
C GLN A 71 -0.40 -9.52 -10.56
N ASN A 72 0.85 -9.44 -10.14
CA ASN A 72 1.91 -10.34 -10.57
C ASN A 72 2.64 -10.89 -9.36
N GLU A 73 2.96 -12.17 -9.42
CA GLU A 73 3.80 -12.78 -8.41
C GLU A 73 5.18 -12.15 -8.44
N ASN A 74 5.71 -11.81 -7.28
CA ASN A 74 7.07 -11.30 -7.20
C ASN A 74 8.03 -12.50 -7.24
N PRO A 75 8.82 -12.68 -8.31
CA PRO A 75 9.72 -13.83 -8.44
C PRO A 75 10.80 -13.85 -7.36
N GLU A 76 11.17 -12.68 -6.81
CA GLU A 76 12.10 -12.57 -5.69
C GLU A 76 11.50 -13.19 -4.42
N LYS A 77 10.25 -12.83 -4.09
CA LYS A 77 9.54 -13.36 -2.91
C LYS A 77 9.32 -14.87 -3.02
N ARG A 78 9.02 -15.39 -4.21
CA ARG A 78 8.94 -16.84 -4.45
C ARG A 78 10.25 -17.56 -4.19
N ARG A 79 11.37 -17.03 -4.71
CA ARG A 79 12.71 -17.63 -4.52
C ARG A 79 13.20 -17.57 -3.07
N LYS A 80 12.74 -16.56 -2.31
CA LYS A 80 13.11 -16.33 -0.91
C LYS A 80 11.92 -16.55 0.03
N SER A 81 11.06 -17.54 -0.26
CA SER A 81 9.80 -17.75 0.46
C SER A 81 9.95 -18.05 1.97
N GLU A 82 11.15 -18.44 2.40
CA GLU A 82 11.51 -18.64 3.82
C GLU A 82 11.79 -17.33 4.56
N LEU A 83 12.09 -16.25 3.82
CA LEU A 83 12.46 -14.93 4.36
C LEU A 83 11.30 -13.93 4.36
N VAL A 84 10.19 -14.25 3.69
CA VAL A 84 9.07 -13.31 3.47
C VAL A 84 7.76 -13.88 4.01
N VAL A 85 6.97 -13.01 4.62
CA VAL A 85 5.60 -13.27 5.09
C VAL A 85 4.64 -13.35 3.89
N GLY A 86 4.77 -12.44 2.93
CA GLY A 86 3.92 -12.38 1.74
C GLY A 86 4.46 -13.24 0.59
N LYS A 87 3.65 -14.17 0.08
CA LYS A 87 4.06 -15.07 -1.03
C LYS A 87 3.54 -14.64 -2.41
N PHE A 88 2.46 -13.87 -2.44
CA PHE A 88 1.72 -13.53 -3.66
C PHE A 88 1.53 -12.02 -3.77
N GLY A 89 1.84 -11.42 -4.92
CA GLY A 89 1.72 -9.97 -5.19
C GLY A 89 0.28 -9.48 -5.37
N VAL A 90 -0.69 -10.17 -4.76
CA VAL A 90 -2.13 -9.87 -4.85
C VAL A 90 -2.61 -9.04 -3.67
N GLY A 91 -2.06 -9.26 -2.46
CA GLY A 91 -2.64 -8.76 -1.21
C GLY A 91 -2.70 -7.25 -1.10
N LEU A 92 -1.70 -6.52 -1.65
CA LEU A 92 -1.66 -5.06 -1.51
C LEU A 92 -2.84 -4.36 -2.22
N LYS A 93 -3.30 -4.89 -3.36
CA LYS A 93 -4.50 -4.35 -4.03
C LYS A 93 -5.75 -4.52 -3.17
N ASP A 94 -5.92 -5.72 -2.59
CA ASP A 94 -7.05 -6.04 -1.72
C ASP A 94 -7.04 -5.20 -0.44
N ALA A 95 -5.85 -4.95 0.12
CA ALA A 95 -5.68 -4.02 1.24
C ALA A 95 -6.14 -2.60 0.86
N LEU A 96 -5.67 -2.07 -0.27
CA LEU A 96 -6.07 -0.73 -0.76
C LEU A 96 -7.58 -0.63 -1.01
N ALA A 97 -8.18 -1.65 -1.62
CA ALA A 97 -9.62 -1.70 -1.84
C ALA A 97 -10.41 -1.77 -0.53
N THR A 98 -9.91 -2.54 0.44
CA THR A 98 -10.51 -2.67 1.77
C THR A 98 -10.48 -1.34 2.52
N PHE A 99 -9.34 -0.64 2.53
CA PHE A 99 -9.22 0.69 3.14
C PHE A 99 -10.23 1.66 2.52
N TYR A 100 -10.29 1.72 1.19
CA TYR A 100 -11.22 2.59 0.49
C TYR A 100 -12.68 2.30 0.86
N ARG A 101 -13.10 1.02 0.87
CA ARG A 101 -14.47 0.60 1.24
C ARG A 101 -14.82 0.95 2.69
N ARG A 102 -13.84 0.94 3.59
CA ARG A 102 -14.01 1.21 5.02
C ARG A 102 -13.83 2.69 5.37
N GLY A 103 -13.61 3.56 4.38
CA GLY A 103 -13.45 5.00 4.60
C GLY A 103 -12.09 5.39 5.19
N ILE A 104 -11.09 4.50 5.12
CA ILE A 104 -9.73 4.77 5.56
C ILE A 104 -8.99 5.41 4.38
N GLU A 105 -8.56 6.66 4.57
CA GLU A 105 -7.80 7.36 3.55
C GLU A 105 -6.36 6.82 3.51
N VAL A 106 -5.91 6.43 2.32
CA VAL A 106 -4.54 5.95 2.10
C VAL A 106 -3.74 7.02 1.36
N LYS A 107 -2.61 7.40 1.93
CA LYS A 107 -1.54 8.11 1.23
C LYS A 107 -0.24 7.32 1.34
N ILE A 108 0.38 7.02 0.20
CA ILE A 108 1.68 6.34 0.13
C ILE A 108 2.71 7.35 -0.35
N ARG A 109 3.84 7.47 0.35
CA ARG A 109 4.97 8.29 -0.08
C ARG A 109 6.18 7.41 -0.34
N THR A 110 6.77 7.55 -1.51
CA THR A 110 7.93 6.79 -1.93
C THR A 110 8.94 7.74 -2.58
N PRO A 111 10.21 7.33 -2.77
CA PRO A 111 11.18 8.13 -3.50
C PRO A 111 10.75 8.37 -4.95
N GLN A 112 9.88 7.51 -5.50
CA GLN A 112 9.46 7.53 -6.90
C GLN A 112 8.09 8.19 -7.13
N ALA A 113 7.17 8.16 -6.16
CA ALA A 113 5.85 8.76 -6.30
C ALA A 113 5.14 9.04 -4.96
N ASP A 114 4.16 9.94 -5.01
CA ASP A 114 3.07 10.03 -4.05
C ASP A 114 1.84 9.32 -4.65
N ILE A 115 1.26 8.38 -3.91
CA ILE A 115 0.12 7.57 -4.35
C ILE A 115 -1.07 7.78 -3.41
N THR A 116 -2.26 7.99 -3.99
CA THR A 116 -3.54 8.05 -3.28
C THR A 116 -4.58 7.20 -4.00
N LEU A 117 -5.77 7.03 -3.42
CA LEU A 117 -6.86 6.25 -4.02
C LEU A 117 -8.00 7.17 -4.47
N GLN A 118 -8.54 6.93 -5.66
CA GLN A 118 -9.75 7.60 -6.12
C GLN A 118 -10.57 6.70 -7.05
N ARG A 119 -11.87 6.98 -7.16
CA ARG A 119 -12.68 6.38 -8.22
C ARG A 119 -12.54 7.18 -9.50
N ALA A 120 -12.30 6.49 -10.60
CA ALA A 120 -12.25 7.07 -11.94
C ALA A 120 -12.93 6.13 -12.93
N ALA A 121 -13.21 6.64 -14.12
CA ALA A 121 -13.71 5.79 -15.20
C ALA A 121 -12.59 4.84 -15.68
N LYS A 122 -12.96 3.59 -15.95
CA LYS A 122 -12.08 2.59 -16.54
C LYS A 122 -11.70 3.02 -17.95
N SER A 123 -10.44 2.80 -18.32
CA SER A 123 -9.96 3.10 -19.68
C SER A 123 -10.84 2.38 -20.71
N ASN A 124 -11.34 3.12 -21.70
CA ASN A 124 -12.25 2.67 -22.76
C ASN A 124 -13.69 2.33 -22.33
N PHE A 125 -14.05 2.49 -21.04
CA PHE A 125 -15.41 2.25 -20.53
C PHE A 125 -15.81 3.38 -19.58
N ALA A 126 -16.22 4.53 -20.14
CA ALA A 126 -16.53 5.74 -19.39
C ALA A 126 -17.60 5.54 -18.29
N ASP A 127 -18.53 4.61 -18.52
CA ASP A 127 -19.65 4.33 -17.61
C ASP A 127 -19.25 3.42 -16.43
N VAL A 128 -18.08 2.78 -16.49
CA VAL A 128 -17.61 1.86 -15.46
C VAL A 128 -16.61 2.58 -14.56
N LYS A 129 -17.00 2.85 -13.31
CA LYS A 129 -16.12 3.49 -12.31
C LYS A 129 -15.42 2.45 -11.43
N THR A 130 -14.12 2.25 -11.65
CA THR A 130 -13.25 1.39 -10.84
C THR A 130 -12.40 2.19 -9.85
N LEU A 131 -11.73 1.49 -8.93
CA LEU A 131 -10.80 2.09 -7.98
C LEU A 131 -9.42 2.19 -8.62
N HIS A 132 -8.86 3.40 -8.64
CA HIS A 132 -7.56 3.69 -9.23
C HIS A 132 -6.58 4.18 -8.16
N ALA A 133 -5.32 3.81 -8.32
CA ALA A 133 -4.21 4.51 -7.70
C ALA A 133 -3.91 5.79 -8.50
N ALA A 134 -4.03 6.95 -7.85
CA ALA A 134 -3.62 8.24 -8.40
C ALA A 134 -2.16 8.50 -8.06
N ILE A 135 -1.31 8.49 -9.08
CA ILE A 135 0.15 8.57 -8.99
C ILE A 135 0.57 9.99 -9.36
N SER A 136 1.26 10.64 -8.43
CA SER A 136 1.81 11.98 -8.58
C SER A 136 3.31 11.99 -8.34
N ALA A 137 3.98 13.07 -8.76
CA ALA A 137 5.41 13.24 -8.50
C ALA A 137 5.69 13.12 -6.98
N PRO A 138 6.82 12.50 -6.60
CA PRO A 138 7.14 12.27 -5.19
C PRO A 138 7.25 13.61 -4.46
N SER A 139 6.57 13.72 -3.33
CA SER A 139 6.73 14.88 -2.44
C SER A 139 8.08 14.85 -1.69
N GLU A 140 8.66 13.65 -1.54
CA GLU A 140 9.92 13.41 -0.83
C GLU A 140 10.86 12.54 -1.70
N PRO A 141 11.41 13.04 -2.82
CA PRO A 141 12.21 12.24 -3.75
C PRO A 141 13.53 11.68 -3.16
N LYS A 142 13.99 12.25 -2.03
CA LYS A 142 15.19 11.82 -1.30
C LYS A 142 14.86 10.90 -0.11
N ARG A 143 13.59 10.52 0.07
CA ARG A 143 13.20 9.54 1.10
C ARG A 143 13.93 8.22 0.85
N GLN A 144 14.11 7.45 1.92
CA GLN A 144 14.50 6.04 1.86
C GLN A 144 13.27 5.21 2.26
N GLY A 145 12.92 4.22 1.45
CA GLY A 145 11.76 3.35 1.66
C GLY A 145 10.39 3.99 1.44
N THR A 146 9.34 3.28 1.87
CA THR A 146 7.93 3.66 1.68
C THR A 146 7.31 4.13 2.99
N ASP A 147 6.46 5.17 2.95
CA ASP A 147 5.54 5.54 4.04
C ASP A 147 4.10 5.22 3.64
N PHE A 148 3.43 4.34 4.38
CA PHE A 148 2.00 4.17 4.30
C PHE A 148 1.32 4.98 5.40
N ILE A 149 0.50 5.95 5.01
CA ILE A 149 -0.26 6.81 5.90
C ILE A 149 -1.73 6.39 5.80
N LEU A 150 -2.27 5.90 6.92
CA LEU A 150 -3.65 5.43 7.06
C LEU A 150 -4.42 6.40 7.96
N ARG A 151 -5.27 7.24 7.36
CA ARG A 151 -6.08 8.22 8.11
C ARG A 151 -7.45 7.65 8.46
N ALA A 152 -8.02 8.15 9.55
CA ALA A 152 -9.26 7.65 10.13
C ALA A 152 -9.21 6.15 10.50
N LEU A 153 -7.99 5.60 10.67
CA LEU A 153 -7.81 4.22 11.09
C LEU A 153 -8.00 4.10 12.62
N PRO A 154 -8.91 3.23 13.10
CA PRO A 154 -9.08 2.96 14.53
C PRO A 154 -7.83 2.32 15.15
N ASP A 155 -7.51 2.69 16.38
CA ASP A 155 -6.34 2.14 17.10
C ASP A 155 -6.50 0.64 17.37
N ALA A 156 -7.72 0.18 17.66
CA ALA A 156 -8.00 -1.23 17.88
C ALA A 156 -7.66 -2.10 16.66
N ASP A 157 -7.93 -1.61 15.45
CA ASP A 157 -7.60 -2.34 14.22
C ASP A 157 -6.08 -2.41 13.98
N MET A 158 -5.35 -1.33 14.27
CA MET A 158 -3.89 -1.33 14.21
C MET A 158 -3.28 -2.28 15.25
N THR A 159 -3.80 -2.30 16.47
CA THR A 159 -3.37 -3.24 17.50
C THR A 159 -3.62 -4.68 17.07
N ALA A 160 -4.85 -5.00 16.64
CA ALA A 160 -5.21 -6.33 16.17
C ALA A 160 -4.31 -6.80 15.00
N ALA A 161 -3.95 -5.90 14.08
CA ALA A 161 -3.04 -6.22 12.98
C ALA A 161 -1.61 -6.52 13.44
N ARG A 162 -1.13 -5.86 14.50
CA ARG A 162 0.21 -6.11 15.07
C ARG A 162 0.29 -7.46 15.78
N ASP A 163 -0.81 -7.92 16.40
CA ASP A 163 -0.85 -9.18 17.13
C ASP A 163 -0.51 -10.39 16.25
N TYR A 164 -0.71 -10.30 14.93
CA TYR A 164 -0.28 -11.32 13.97
C TYR A 164 1.24 -11.51 13.87
N PHE A 165 2.02 -10.55 14.36
CA PHE A 165 3.49 -10.53 14.28
C PHE A 165 4.18 -10.62 15.63
N LEU A 166 3.42 -10.62 16.73
CA LEU A 166 3.95 -10.85 18.06
C LEU A 166 4.29 -12.35 18.21
N ARG A 167 5.54 -12.63 18.58
CA ARG A 167 6.03 -13.97 18.95
C ARG A 167 6.10 -14.09 20.47
#